data_AF-A0A957V781-F1
#
_entry.id   AF-A0A957V781-F1
#
_cell.length_a   1.000
_cell.length_b   1.000
_cell.length_c   1.000
_cell.angle_alpha   90.00
_cell.angle_beta   90.00
_cell.angle_gamma   90.00
#
_symmetry.space_group_name_H-M   'P 1'
#
loop_
_entity.id
_entity.type
_entity.pdbx_description
1 polymer ?
#
loop_
_entity_poly.entity_id
_entity_poly.type
_entity_poly.pdbx_seq_one_letter_code
_entity_poly.pdbx_strand_id
1 'polypeptide(L)'
;ARTRWRDLLRDGAFVRLLIFSATVQLFVLSTAAFVTVFVREEVGINDGTILWITAIAALAGIGALRLMRSRIDRLGSRPFLGLVFLWWAGYYLAWFTLAANLTGGRMMLAPLLLIAAGFFGSIYELSLTRLLMNTAGDRPAMTQYFALQSVIVSLLAGLSPIVWGWLLDTIHATSISVGRLTLNGYALFFGFQWLMLSVVFLALMQVKEGNATRTSTLLYHVLVAAPGHRLAAITHRGHFHQ
;
A
#
# COMPACT_ATOMS: atom_id res chain seq x y z
N ALA A 1 0.56 1.58 -35.61
CA ALA A 1 -0.16 0.29 -35.54
C ALA A 1 -1.03 0.30 -34.28
N ARG A 2 -2.34 -0.02 -34.38
CA ARG A 2 -3.21 -0.13 -33.20
C ARG A 2 -2.76 -1.36 -32.40
N THR A 3 -2.05 -1.17 -31.29
CA THR A 3 -1.75 -2.23 -30.33
C THR A 3 -3.06 -2.90 -29.93
N ARG A 4 -3.16 -4.21 -30.13
CA ARG A 4 -4.36 -4.96 -29.70
C ARG A 4 -4.24 -5.19 -28.20
N TRP A 5 -5.35 -5.12 -27.46
CA TRP A 5 -5.38 -5.33 -26.01
C TRP A 5 -4.69 -6.64 -25.57
N ARG A 6 -4.73 -7.67 -26.42
CA ARG A 6 -4.06 -8.96 -26.20
C ARG A 6 -2.53 -8.85 -26.16
N ASP A 7 -1.95 -7.89 -26.86
CA ASP A 7 -0.50 -7.67 -26.90
C ASP A 7 -0.01 -7.07 -25.58
N LEU A 8 -0.84 -6.26 -24.90
CA LEU A 8 -0.54 -5.72 -23.56
C LEU A 8 -0.41 -6.85 -22.52
N LEU A 9 -1.25 -7.89 -22.64
CA LEU A 9 -1.23 -9.07 -21.76
C LEU A 9 -0.07 -10.03 -22.06
N ARG A 10 0.70 -9.79 -23.13
CA ARG A 10 1.95 -10.53 -23.40
C ARG A 10 3.17 -9.85 -22.77
N ASP A 11 3.01 -8.61 -22.31
CA ASP A 11 4.07 -7.89 -21.62
C ASP A 11 4.24 -8.41 -20.20
N GLY A 12 5.24 -9.26 -20.00
CA GLY A 12 5.46 -9.94 -18.72
C GLY A 12 5.74 -8.99 -17.54
N ALA A 13 6.25 -7.78 -17.76
CA ALA A 13 6.47 -6.82 -16.68
C ALA A 13 5.14 -6.17 -16.27
N PHE A 14 4.33 -5.77 -17.24
CA PHE A 14 3.01 -5.21 -17.00
C PHE A 14 2.05 -6.23 -16.38
N VAL A 15 2.03 -7.48 -16.85
CA VAL A 15 1.18 -8.53 -16.29
C VAL A 15 1.50 -8.80 -14.82
N ARG A 16 2.79 -8.79 -14.42
CA ARG A 16 3.16 -8.95 -13.01
C ARG A 16 2.69 -7.78 -12.15
N LEU A 17 2.82 -6.56 -12.65
CA LEU A 17 2.29 -5.37 -11.98
C LEU A 17 0.75 -5.44 -11.86
N LEU A 18 0.08 -5.92 -12.91
CA LEU A 18 -1.36 -6.09 -12.96
C LEU A 18 -1.85 -7.16 -11.97
N ILE A 19 -1.14 -8.30 -11.88
CA ILE A 19 -1.42 -9.34 -10.88
C ILE A 19 -1.23 -8.76 -9.47
N PHE A 20 -0.15 -8.01 -9.25
CA PHE A 20 0.09 -7.36 -7.96
C PHE A 20 -1.05 -6.40 -7.59
N SER A 21 -1.42 -5.46 -8.47
CA SER A 21 -2.48 -4.50 -8.18
C SER A 21 -3.85 -5.18 -8.01
N ALA A 22 -4.15 -6.20 -8.81
CA ALA A 22 -5.34 -7.02 -8.67
C ALA A 22 -5.39 -7.73 -7.31
N THR A 23 -4.28 -8.33 -6.88
CA THR A 23 -4.15 -9.03 -5.61
C THR A 23 -4.33 -8.04 -4.44
N VAL A 24 -3.70 -6.87 -4.49
CA VAL A 24 -3.91 -5.83 -3.47
C VAL A 24 -5.36 -5.38 -3.42
N GLN A 25 -6.01 -5.18 -4.57
CA GLN A 25 -7.41 -4.76 -4.59
C GLN A 25 -8.33 -5.82 -3.99
N LEU A 26 -8.07 -7.09 -4.31
CA LEU A 26 -8.88 -8.22 -3.86
C LEU A 26 -8.71 -8.49 -2.37
N PHE A 27 -7.51 -8.44 -1.82
CA PHE A 27 -7.26 -8.81 -0.42
C PHE A 27 -7.21 -7.61 0.52
N VAL A 28 -6.57 -6.51 0.10
CA VAL A 28 -6.25 -5.44 1.03
C VAL A 28 -7.32 -4.35 1.03
N LEU A 29 -7.55 -3.73 -0.13
CA LEU A 29 -8.38 -2.53 -0.21
C LEU A 29 -9.87 -2.80 0.03
N SER A 30 -10.34 -4.00 -0.30
CA SER A 30 -11.70 -4.44 0.02
C SER A 30 -11.97 -4.60 1.52
N THR A 31 -10.92 -4.75 2.34
CA THR A 31 -11.07 -4.85 3.80
C THR A 31 -11.61 -3.56 4.41
N ALA A 32 -11.44 -2.41 3.77
CA ALA A 32 -11.85 -1.11 4.31
C ALA A 32 -13.35 -1.07 4.69
N ALA A 33 -14.22 -1.65 3.86
CA ALA A 33 -15.65 -1.72 4.14
C ALA A 33 -15.96 -2.51 5.42
N PHE A 34 -15.31 -3.66 5.60
CA PHE A 34 -15.50 -4.52 6.77
C PHE A 34 -14.90 -3.93 8.05
N VAL A 35 -13.78 -3.21 7.94
CA VAL A 35 -13.21 -2.48 9.09
C VAL A 35 -14.20 -1.43 9.58
N THR A 36 -14.85 -0.69 8.68
CA THR A 36 -15.87 0.28 9.07
C THR A 36 -17.06 -0.38 9.77
N VAL A 37 -17.55 -1.50 9.24
CA VAL A 37 -18.66 -2.25 9.88
C VAL A 37 -18.24 -2.78 11.25
N PHE A 38 -17.05 -3.38 11.37
CA PHE A 38 -16.50 -3.85 12.64
C PHE A 38 -16.39 -2.72 13.68
N VAL A 39 -15.87 -1.56 13.30
CA VAL A 39 -15.73 -0.41 14.19
C VAL A 39 -17.09 0.11 14.67
N ARG A 40 -18.10 0.05 13.80
CA ARG A 40 -19.46 0.44 14.13
C ARG A 40 -20.13 -0.57 15.07
N GLU A 41 -20.08 -1.85 14.73
CA GLU A 41 -20.84 -2.91 15.41
C GLU A 41 -20.16 -3.42 16.68
N GLU A 42 -18.84 -3.64 16.65
CA GLU A 42 -18.09 -4.30 17.73
C GLU A 42 -17.36 -3.30 18.63
N VAL A 43 -16.87 -2.19 18.07
CA VAL A 43 -16.22 -1.13 18.87
C VAL A 43 -17.24 -0.10 19.38
N GLY A 44 -18.41 0.00 18.73
CA GLY A 44 -19.50 0.90 19.14
C GLY A 44 -19.24 2.37 18.82
N ILE A 45 -18.37 2.68 17.84
CA ILE A 45 -18.16 4.06 17.39
C ILE A 45 -19.35 4.48 16.52
N ASN A 46 -19.93 5.64 16.81
CA ASN A 46 -21.06 6.15 16.05
C ASN A 46 -20.67 6.55 14.60
N ASP A 47 -21.65 6.58 13.71
CA ASP A 47 -21.44 6.85 12.28
C ASP A 47 -20.84 8.25 12.02
N GLY A 48 -21.22 9.25 12.82
CA GLY A 48 -20.70 10.62 12.71
C GLY A 48 -19.22 10.74 13.06
N THR A 49 -18.76 10.03 14.08
CA THR A 49 -17.35 9.98 14.50
C THR A 49 -16.53 9.19 13.49
N ILE A 50 -17.06 8.09 12.95
CA ILE A 50 -16.40 7.36 11.84
C ILE A 50 -16.18 8.31 10.65
N LEU A 51 -17.18 9.13 10.29
CA LEU A 51 -17.06 10.11 9.21
C LEU A 51 -15.97 11.14 9.50
N TRP A 52 -15.91 11.70 10.71
CA TRP A 52 -14.84 12.62 11.12
C TRP A 52 -13.46 11.97 11.10
N ILE A 53 -13.34 10.74 11.60
CA ILE A 53 -12.09 9.96 11.55
C ILE A 53 -11.64 9.75 10.10
N THR A 54 -12.57 9.43 9.21
CA THR A 54 -12.28 9.24 7.78
C THR A 54 -11.81 10.54 7.13
N ALA A 55 -12.41 11.68 7.48
CA ALA A 55 -11.96 12.98 7.04
C ALA A 55 -10.52 13.30 7.54
N ILE A 56 -10.23 13.01 8.81
CA ILE A 56 -8.87 13.16 9.37
C ILE A 56 -7.89 12.21 8.66
N ALA A 57 -8.29 10.98 8.37
CA ALA A 57 -7.48 10.01 7.63
C ALA A 57 -7.13 10.53 6.22
N ALA A 58 -8.09 11.17 5.53
CA ALA A 58 -7.85 11.80 4.23
C ALA A 58 -6.86 12.98 4.35
N LEU A 59 -6.99 13.83 5.37
CA LEU A 59 -6.02 14.90 5.65
C LEU A 59 -4.63 14.35 5.97
N ALA A 60 -4.55 13.25 6.74
CA ALA A 60 -3.31 12.56 7.01
C ALA A 60 -2.68 11.99 5.72
N GLY A 61 -3.49 11.46 4.80
CA GLY A 61 -3.07 11.04 3.47
C GLY A 61 -2.48 12.17 2.63
N ILE A 62 -3.14 13.34 2.60
CA ILE A 62 -2.61 14.54 1.93
C ILE A 62 -1.27 14.95 2.54
N GLY A 63 -1.17 14.95 3.88
CA GLY A 63 0.08 15.20 4.60
C GLY A 63 1.17 14.20 4.23
N ALA A 64 0.81 12.91 4.12
CA ALA A 64 1.71 11.84 3.70
C ALA A 64 2.30 12.10 2.32
N LEU A 65 1.46 12.44 1.34
CA LEU A 65 1.91 12.75 -0.03
C LEU A 65 2.88 13.92 -0.05
N ARG A 66 2.56 15.01 0.68
CA ARG A 66 3.43 16.19 0.74
C ARG A 66 4.79 15.87 1.36
N LEU A 67 4.82 15.11 2.45
CA LEU A 67 6.04 14.72 3.14
C LEU A 67 6.87 13.72 2.33
N MET A 68 6.20 12.76 1.71
CA MET A 68 6.85 11.59 1.12
C MET A 68 7.20 11.75 -0.34
N ARG A 69 6.60 12.71 -1.07
CA ARG A 69 6.91 12.98 -2.49
C ARG A 69 8.41 13.11 -2.74
N SER A 70 9.08 14.02 -2.02
CA SER A 70 10.54 14.25 -2.16
C SER A 70 11.39 13.03 -1.77
N ARG A 71 10.93 12.22 -0.81
CA ARG A 71 11.68 11.04 -0.33
C ARG A 71 11.55 9.86 -1.30
N ILE A 72 10.36 9.64 -1.87
CA ILE A 72 10.11 8.61 -2.88
C ILE A 72 10.84 8.93 -4.18
N ASP A 73 10.93 10.22 -4.55
CA ASP A 73 11.74 10.67 -5.69
C ASP A 73 13.21 10.27 -5.58
N ARG A 74 13.77 10.26 -4.37
CA ARG A 74 15.20 10.00 -4.15
C ARG A 74 15.55 8.53 -3.91
N LEU A 75 14.65 7.77 -3.29
CA LEU A 75 14.92 6.39 -2.82
C LEU A 75 14.27 5.30 -3.69
N GLY A 76 13.44 5.68 -4.66
CA GLY A 76 12.67 4.74 -5.48
C GLY A 76 11.41 4.22 -4.77
N SER A 77 10.56 3.49 -5.50
CA SER A 77 9.21 3.11 -5.02
C SER A 77 9.18 1.85 -4.15
N ARG A 78 10.09 0.90 -4.40
CA ARG A 78 10.21 -0.37 -3.68
C ARG A 78 10.40 -0.29 -2.15
N PRO A 79 11.32 0.52 -1.59
CA PRO A 79 11.50 0.58 -0.14
C PRO A 79 10.25 1.10 0.57
N PHE A 80 9.49 2.00 -0.06
CA PHE A 80 8.22 2.49 0.48
C PHE A 80 7.12 1.44 0.42
N LEU A 81 7.07 0.61 -0.63
CA LEU A 81 6.19 -0.55 -0.64
C LEU A 81 6.53 -1.52 0.49
N GLY A 82 7.82 -1.79 0.73
CA GLY A 82 8.23 -2.60 1.89
C GLY A 82 7.73 -2.03 3.22
N LEU A 83 7.82 -0.70 3.41
CA LEU A 83 7.29 -0.02 4.59
C LEU A 83 5.76 -0.13 4.71
N VAL A 84 5.04 0.05 3.59
CA VAL A 84 3.57 -0.12 3.54
C VAL A 84 3.18 -1.55 3.88
N PHE A 85 3.92 -2.55 3.39
CA PHE A 85 3.68 -3.95 3.69
C PHE A 85 3.89 -4.27 5.17
N LEU A 86 4.95 -3.73 5.77
CA LEU A 86 5.19 -3.85 7.21
C LEU A 86 4.05 -3.23 8.01
N TRP A 87 3.57 -2.06 7.57
CA TRP A 87 2.39 -1.43 8.15
C TRP A 87 1.15 -2.30 8.00
N TRP A 88 0.85 -2.85 6.81
CA TRP A 88 -0.31 -3.73 6.62
C TRP A 88 -0.23 -5.00 7.47
N ALA A 89 0.95 -5.58 7.64
CA ALA A 89 1.14 -6.73 8.52
C ALA A 89 0.78 -6.38 9.97
N GLY A 90 1.27 -5.24 10.47
CA GLY A 90 0.92 -4.75 11.81
C GLY A 90 -0.54 -4.33 11.94
N TYR A 91 -1.11 -3.72 10.90
CA TYR A 91 -2.49 -3.27 10.82
C TYR A 91 -3.47 -4.44 10.93
N TYR A 92 -3.31 -5.48 10.11
CA TYR A 92 -4.17 -6.67 10.18
C TYR A 92 -3.99 -7.44 11.48
N LEU A 93 -2.76 -7.53 11.99
CA LEU A 93 -2.52 -8.14 13.29
C LEU A 93 -3.21 -7.35 14.42
N ALA A 94 -3.16 -6.02 14.38
CA ALA A 94 -3.84 -5.17 15.35
C ALA A 94 -5.36 -5.37 15.29
N TRP A 95 -5.96 -5.36 14.09
CA TRP A 95 -7.39 -5.67 13.93
C TRP A 95 -7.77 -7.07 14.40
N PHE A 96 -6.93 -8.08 14.12
CA PHE A 96 -7.10 -9.42 14.64
C PHE A 96 -7.13 -9.44 16.17
N THR A 97 -6.17 -8.79 16.83
CA THR A 97 -6.13 -8.73 18.30
C THR A 97 -7.31 -7.97 18.90
N LEU A 98 -7.80 -6.92 18.22
CA LEU A 98 -9.01 -6.19 18.61
C LEU A 98 -10.25 -7.07 18.53
N ALA A 99 -10.44 -7.77 17.40
CA ALA A 99 -11.56 -8.68 17.19
C ALA A 99 -11.52 -9.89 18.13
N ALA A 100 -10.33 -10.42 18.39
CA ALA A 100 -10.11 -11.55 19.31
C ALA A 100 -10.24 -11.21 20.81
N ASN A 101 -10.54 -9.95 21.16
CA ASN A 101 -10.66 -9.44 22.53
C ASN A 101 -9.38 -9.55 23.37
N LEU A 102 -8.22 -9.52 22.71
CA LEU A 102 -6.92 -9.62 23.37
C LEU A 102 -6.42 -8.27 23.92
N THR A 103 -6.95 -7.16 23.41
CA THR A 103 -6.52 -5.79 23.76
C THR A 103 -7.66 -4.98 24.36
N GLY A 104 -7.46 -4.41 25.56
CA GLY A 104 -8.47 -3.58 26.23
C GLY A 104 -8.66 -2.16 25.67
N GLY A 105 -7.78 -1.71 24.77
CA GLY A 105 -7.74 -0.32 24.26
C GLY A 105 -8.56 -0.07 22.97
N ARG A 106 -9.68 -0.78 22.76
CA ARG A 106 -10.41 -0.79 21.47
C ARG A 106 -10.83 0.60 20.98
N MET A 107 -11.31 1.45 21.88
CA MET A 107 -11.79 2.80 21.55
C MET A 107 -10.69 3.79 21.14
N MET A 108 -9.43 3.58 21.56
CA MET A 108 -8.31 4.43 21.16
C MET A 108 -7.56 3.86 19.97
N LEU A 109 -7.39 2.53 19.94
CA LEU A 109 -6.60 1.86 18.91
C LEU A 109 -7.33 1.89 17.55
N ALA A 110 -8.65 1.69 17.51
CA ALA A 110 -9.40 1.68 16.26
C ALA A 110 -9.33 3.01 15.49
N PRO A 111 -9.60 4.20 16.10
CA PRO A 111 -9.42 5.48 15.42
C PRO A 111 -7.98 5.73 14.95
N LEU A 112 -6.98 5.35 15.75
CA LEU A 112 -5.57 5.50 15.40
C LEU A 112 -5.22 4.67 14.15
N LEU A 113 -5.69 3.42 14.09
CA LEU A 113 -5.50 2.54 12.94
C LEU A 113 -6.18 3.10 11.68
N LEU A 114 -7.40 3.64 11.81
CA LEU A 114 -8.12 4.25 10.69
C LEU A 114 -7.41 5.49 10.14
N ILE A 115 -6.92 6.38 11.01
CA ILE A 115 -6.17 7.57 10.59
C ILE A 115 -4.86 7.15 9.90
N ALA A 116 -4.14 6.20 10.48
CA ALA A 116 -2.90 5.70 9.90
C ALA A 116 -3.14 4.97 8.57
N ALA A 117 -4.29 4.30 8.39
CA ALA A 117 -4.66 3.69 7.12
C ALA A 117 -4.73 4.73 5.98
N GLY A 118 -5.25 5.94 6.24
CA GLY A 118 -5.24 7.03 5.25
C GLY A 118 -3.82 7.47 4.87
N PHE A 119 -2.94 7.64 5.87
CA PHE A 119 -1.54 8.01 5.66
C PHE A 119 -0.77 6.98 4.79
N PHE A 120 -0.82 5.70 5.18
CA PHE A 120 -0.10 4.65 4.45
C PHE A 120 -0.78 4.28 3.13
N GLY A 121 -2.11 4.41 3.04
CA GLY A 121 -2.87 4.24 1.80
C GLY A 121 -2.40 5.19 0.71
N SER A 122 -2.20 6.48 1.04
CA SER A 122 -1.67 7.43 0.07
C SER A 122 -0.22 7.15 -0.35
N ILE A 123 0.63 6.66 0.57
CA ILE A 123 2.00 6.24 0.22
C ILE A 123 1.98 5.06 -0.75
N TYR A 124 1.08 4.10 -0.51
CA TYR A 124 0.87 2.96 -1.40
C TYR A 124 0.44 3.41 -2.80
N GLU A 125 -0.60 4.22 -2.91
CA GLU A 125 -1.12 4.69 -4.19
C GLU A 125 -0.07 5.45 -5.00
N LEU A 126 0.70 6.33 -4.35
CA LEU A 126 1.80 7.05 -4.98
C LEU A 126 2.88 6.10 -5.49
N SER A 127 3.23 5.09 -4.69
CA SER A 127 4.24 4.09 -5.05
C SER A 127 3.76 3.19 -6.21
N LEU A 128 2.50 2.76 -6.19
CA LEU A 128 1.89 1.98 -7.26
C LEU A 128 1.82 2.77 -8.57
N THR A 129 1.40 4.03 -8.51
CA THR A 129 1.34 4.91 -9.68
C THR A 129 2.73 5.10 -10.30
N ARG A 130 3.76 5.29 -9.48
CA ARG A 130 5.15 5.35 -9.95
C ARG A 130 5.63 4.05 -10.56
N LEU A 131 5.32 2.90 -9.96
CA LEU A 131 5.64 1.60 -10.55
C LEU A 131 5.00 1.44 -11.93
N LEU A 132 3.74 1.86 -12.08
CA LEU A 132 3.05 1.85 -13.36
C LEU A 132 3.72 2.78 -14.39
N MET A 133 4.03 4.02 -14.00
CA MET A 133 4.75 4.95 -14.85
C MET A 133 6.14 4.42 -15.26
N ASN A 134 6.89 3.84 -14.34
CA ASN A 134 8.22 3.29 -14.62
C ASN A 134 8.16 2.01 -15.47
N THR A 135 7.04 1.29 -15.47
CA THR A 135 6.87 0.05 -16.24
C THR A 135 6.32 0.33 -17.64
N ALA A 136 5.34 1.21 -17.76
CA ALA A 136 4.58 1.43 -18.99
C ALA A 136 4.69 2.84 -19.57
N GLY A 137 5.34 3.79 -18.89
CA GLY A 137 5.41 5.21 -19.28
C GLY A 137 6.18 5.47 -20.56
N ASP A 138 7.28 4.74 -20.80
CA ASP A 138 8.11 4.91 -22.00
C ASP A 138 7.55 4.19 -23.24
N ARG A 139 6.38 3.53 -23.11
CA ARG A 139 5.81 2.71 -24.17
C ARG A 139 4.85 3.53 -25.04
N PRO A 140 4.85 3.35 -26.37
CA PRO A 140 3.98 4.10 -27.29
C PRO A 140 2.47 3.84 -27.06
N ALA A 141 2.10 2.84 -26.25
CA ALA A 141 0.73 2.50 -25.87
C ALA A 141 0.40 2.80 -24.40
N MET A 142 1.12 3.73 -23.74
CA MET A 142 0.96 4.07 -22.31
C MET A 142 -0.50 4.22 -21.88
N THR A 143 -1.32 5.00 -22.59
CA THR A 143 -2.73 5.23 -22.24
C THR A 143 -3.54 3.92 -22.16
N GLN A 144 -3.24 2.94 -23.02
CA GLN A 144 -3.93 1.65 -23.01
C GLN A 144 -3.53 0.79 -21.80
N TYR A 145 -2.27 0.85 -21.36
CA TYR A 145 -1.81 0.18 -20.15
C TYR A 145 -2.50 0.75 -18.90
N PHE A 146 -2.57 2.07 -18.79
CA PHE A 146 -3.27 2.74 -17.67
C PHE A 146 -4.77 2.43 -17.69
N ALA A 147 -5.41 2.46 -18.86
CA ALA A 147 -6.82 2.12 -19.00
C ALA A 147 -7.09 0.67 -18.58
N LEU A 148 -6.28 -0.29 -19.04
CA LEU A 148 -6.45 -1.70 -18.71
C LEU A 148 -6.31 -1.95 -17.20
N GLN A 149 -5.28 -1.38 -16.57
CA GLN A 149 -5.12 -1.47 -15.13
C GLN A 149 -6.34 -0.89 -14.40
N SER A 150 -6.76 0.32 -14.77
CA SER A 150 -7.86 1.01 -14.09
C SER A 150 -9.17 0.22 -14.18
N VAL A 151 -9.47 -0.34 -15.34
CA VAL A 151 -10.66 -1.19 -15.54
C VAL A 151 -10.61 -2.43 -14.63
N ILE A 152 -9.48 -3.13 -14.59
CA ILE A 152 -9.33 -4.35 -13.79
C ILE A 152 -9.39 -4.03 -12.29
N VAL A 153 -8.66 -3.01 -11.84
CA VAL A 153 -8.67 -2.58 -10.44
C VAL A 153 -10.07 -2.12 -10.03
N SER A 154 -10.77 -1.34 -10.84
CA SER A 154 -12.14 -0.89 -10.53
C SER A 154 -13.14 -2.04 -10.48
N LEU A 155 -13.03 -3.01 -11.40
CA LEU A 155 -13.89 -4.20 -11.39
C LEU A 155 -13.66 -5.04 -10.13
N LEU A 156 -12.39 -5.26 -9.76
CA LEU A 156 -12.05 -5.96 -8.53
C LEU A 156 -12.46 -5.19 -7.28
N ALA A 157 -12.35 -3.86 -7.28
CA ALA A 157 -12.78 -3.01 -6.18
C ALA A 157 -14.29 -3.15 -5.91
N GLY A 158 -15.09 -3.27 -6.96
CA GLY A 158 -16.55 -3.48 -6.85
C GLY A 158 -16.93 -4.92 -6.49
N LEU A 159 -16.27 -5.93 -7.06
CA LEU A 159 -16.60 -7.33 -6.83
C LEU A 159 -16.06 -7.87 -5.50
N SER A 160 -14.92 -7.37 -5.04
CA SER A 160 -14.24 -7.93 -3.88
C SER A 160 -15.06 -7.85 -2.58
N PRO A 161 -15.73 -6.73 -2.23
CA PRO A 161 -16.60 -6.68 -1.06
C PRO A 161 -17.74 -7.70 -1.12
N ILE A 162 -18.26 -8.02 -2.31
CA ILE A 162 -19.32 -9.04 -2.47
C ILE A 162 -18.76 -10.44 -2.15
N VAL A 163 -17.60 -10.78 -2.73
CA VAL A 163 -16.93 -12.06 -2.48
C VAL A 163 -16.60 -12.24 -1.00
N TRP A 164 -16.07 -11.21 -0.36
CA TRP A 164 -15.75 -11.24 1.07
C TRP A 164 -16.97 -11.23 1.97
N GLY A 165 -18.04 -10.50 1.60
CA GLY A 165 -19.28 -10.49 2.34
C GLY A 165 -19.90 -11.88 2.38
N TRP A 166 -19.97 -12.53 1.22
CA TRP A 166 -20.42 -13.92 1.12
C TRP A 166 -19.55 -14.88 1.94
N LEU A 167 -18.22 -14.73 1.89
CA LEU A 167 -17.33 -15.55 2.72
C LEU A 167 -17.54 -15.29 4.22
N LEU A 168 -17.71 -14.03 4.63
CA LEU A 168 -17.96 -13.66 6.02
C LEU A 168 -19.30 -14.21 6.53
N ASP A 169 -20.35 -14.20 5.72
CA ASP A 169 -21.65 -14.78 6.07
C ASP A 169 -21.53 -16.28 6.39
N THR A 170 -20.69 -17.01 5.65
CA THR A 170 -20.42 -18.43 5.93
C THR A 170 -19.61 -18.65 7.21
N ILE A 171 -18.67 -17.74 7.52
CA ILE A 171 -17.79 -17.85 8.70
C ILE A 171 -18.52 -17.41 9.97
N HIS A 172 -19.41 -16.42 9.91
CA HIS A 172 -20.18 -15.92 11.07
C HIS A 172 -21.03 -17.01 11.75
N ALA A 173 -21.40 -18.07 11.03
CA ALA A 173 -22.08 -19.22 11.58
C ALA A 173 -21.23 -20.00 12.61
N THR A 174 -19.91 -19.79 12.66
CA THR A 174 -18.98 -20.50 13.53
C THR A 174 -18.29 -19.51 14.47
N SER A 175 -18.78 -19.39 15.71
CA SER A 175 -18.06 -18.67 16.78
C SER A 175 -17.52 -19.66 17.81
N ILE A 176 -16.23 -19.57 18.09
CA ILE A 176 -15.55 -20.41 19.09
C ILE A 176 -14.94 -19.47 20.13
N SER A 177 -15.42 -19.56 21.37
CA SER A 177 -14.83 -18.86 22.50
C SER A 177 -14.01 -19.83 23.34
N VAL A 178 -12.72 -19.55 23.50
CA VAL A 178 -11.81 -20.30 24.38
C VAL A 178 -11.23 -19.34 25.40
N GLY A 179 -11.82 -19.31 26.60
CA GLY A 179 -11.37 -18.43 27.69
C GLY A 179 -11.50 -16.94 27.35
N ARG A 180 -10.39 -16.20 27.37
CA ARG A 180 -10.34 -14.77 26.98
C ARG A 180 -10.29 -14.55 25.46
N LEU A 181 -10.04 -15.60 24.68
CA LEU A 181 -9.93 -15.52 23.23
C LEU A 181 -11.29 -15.79 22.61
N THR A 182 -11.84 -14.81 21.90
CA THR A 182 -13.08 -14.95 21.14
C THR A 182 -12.77 -14.97 19.65
N LEU A 183 -12.79 -16.14 19.02
CA LEU A 183 -12.68 -16.25 17.57
C LEU A 183 -14.08 -16.09 16.96
N ASN A 184 -14.45 -14.85 16.71
CA ASN A 184 -15.64 -14.49 15.94
C ASN A 184 -15.33 -14.38 14.43
N GLY A 185 -16.36 -14.18 13.61
CA GLY A 185 -16.22 -14.04 12.16
C GLY A 185 -15.22 -12.96 11.75
N TYR A 186 -15.23 -11.82 12.45
CA TYR A 186 -14.28 -10.73 12.24
C TYR A 186 -12.82 -11.12 12.56
N ALA A 187 -12.57 -11.82 13.68
CA ALA A 187 -11.23 -12.28 14.04
C ALA A 187 -10.70 -13.27 12.99
N LEU A 188 -11.51 -14.23 12.57
CA LEU A 188 -11.13 -15.17 11.50
C LEU A 188 -10.87 -14.44 10.18
N PHE A 189 -11.69 -13.45 9.83
CA PHE A 189 -11.51 -12.63 8.64
C PHE A 189 -10.20 -11.84 8.68
N PHE A 190 -9.90 -11.10 9.76
CA PHE A 190 -8.65 -10.34 9.87
C PHE A 190 -7.42 -11.25 9.92
N GLY A 191 -7.52 -12.41 10.57
CA GLY A 191 -6.48 -13.43 10.56
C GLY A 191 -6.23 -13.99 9.16
N PHE A 192 -7.29 -14.26 8.41
CA PHE A 192 -7.20 -14.69 7.02
C PHE A 192 -6.58 -13.61 6.13
N GLN A 193 -6.96 -12.34 6.29
CA GLN A 193 -6.33 -11.23 5.56
C GLN A 193 -4.83 -11.10 5.86
N TRP A 194 -4.45 -11.28 7.13
CA TRP A 194 -3.06 -11.29 7.52
C TRP A 194 -2.28 -12.41 6.83
N LEU A 195 -2.87 -13.61 6.68
CA LEU A 195 -2.26 -14.70 5.91
C LEU A 195 -2.19 -14.37 4.41
N MET A 196 -3.26 -13.84 3.83
CA MET A 196 -3.33 -13.46 2.42
C MET A 196 -2.35 -12.34 2.07
N LEU A 197 -1.93 -11.52 3.04
CA LEU A 197 -0.86 -10.54 2.85
C LEU A 197 0.44 -11.19 2.35
N SER A 198 0.71 -12.44 2.71
CA SER A 198 1.84 -13.22 2.18
C SER A 198 1.71 -13.42 0.67
N VAL A 199 0.51 -13.69 0.17
CA VAL A 199 0.23 -13.81 -1.28
C VAL A 199 0.45 -12.47 -1.98
N VAL A 200 -0.01 -11.36 -1.38
CA VAL A 200 0.22 -10.01 -1.90
C VAL A 200 1.73 -9.70 -1.93
N PHE A 201 2.48 -10.11 -0.91
CA PHE A 201 3.93 -9.93 -0.83
C PHE A 201 4.66 -10.73 -1.90
N LEU A 202 4.28 -12.00 -2.10
CA LEU A 202 4.81 -12.82 -3.19
C LEU A 202 4.52 -12.19 -4.56
N ALA A 203 3.34 -11.61 -4.76
CA ALA A 203 3.01 -10.88 -5.99
C ALA A 203 3.89 -9.64 -6.16
N LEU A 204 4.18 -8.88 -5.08
CA LEU A 204 5.10 -7.75 -5.12
C LEU A 204 6.52 -8.17 -5.55
N MET A 205 7.03 -9.28 -5.00
CA MET A 205 8.36 -9.79 -5.34
C MET A 205 8.51 -10.13 -6.83
N GLN A 206 7.41 -10.46 -7.51
CA GLN A 206 7.42 -10.75 -8.93
C GLN A 206 7.53 -9.47 -9.79
N VAL A 207 7.11 -8.32 -9.28
CA VAL A 207 7.18 -7.03 -9.99
C VAL A 207 8.64 -6.61 -10.16
N LYS A 208 9.13 -6.58 -11.40
CA LYS A 208 10.48 -6.10 -11.74
C LYS A 208 10.41 -4.63 -12.16
N GLU A 209 11.19 -3.77 -11.51
CA GLU A 209 11.39 -2.38 -11.98
C GLU A 209 12.32 -2.40 -13.20
N GLY A 210 11.87 -1.83 -14.33
CA GLY A 210 12.64 -1.77 -15.58
C GLY A 210 13.90 -0.89 -15.50
N ASN A 211 13.98 0.02 -14.52
CA ASN A 211 15.12 0.88 -14.26
C ASN A 211 15.42 0.95 -12.77
N ALA A 212 15.93 -0.14 -12.21
CA ALA A 212 16.81 0.00 -11.07
C ALA A 212 18.12 0.58 -11.61
N THR A 213 18.23 1.91 -11.70
CA THR A 213 19.53 2.55 -11.54
C THR A 213 20.07 2.03 -10.23
N ARG A 214 20.95 1.04 -10.37
CA ARG A 214 21.45 0.15 -9.31
C ARG A 214 21.71 1.01 -8.08
N THR A 215 21.19 0.63 -6.92
CA THR A 215 21.54 1.28 -5.64
C THR A 215 23.05 1.36 -5.45
N SER A 216 23.82 0.47 -6.11
CA SER A 216 25.28 0.55 -6.21
C SER A 216 25.79 1.78 -6.96
N THR A 217 25.10 2.32 -7.96
CA THR A 217 25.50 3.53 -8.71
C THR A 217 25.22 4.79 -7.90
N LEU A 218 24.14 4.84 -7.11
CA LEU A 218 23.87 5.95 -6.19
C LEU A 218 24.78 5.91 -4.96
N LEU A 219 25.07 4.72 -4.40
CA LEU A 219 26.10 4.58 -3.36
C LEU A 219 27.49 4.91 -3.90
N TYR A 220 27.83 4.52 -5.13
CA TYR A 220 29.10 4.91 -5.76
C TYR A 220 29.18 6.43 -5.96
N HIS A 221 28.13 7.09 -6.46
CA HIS A 221 28.15 8.56 -6.59
C HIS A 221 28.17 9.29 -5.23
N VAL A 222 27.46 8.80 -4.22
CA VAL A 222 27.45 9.44 -2.89
C VAL A 222 28.73 9.16 -2.09
N LEU A 223 29.35 7.98 -2.21
CA LEU A 223 30.63 7.69 -1.55
C LEU A 223 31.85 8.19 -2.33
N VAL A 224 31.84 8.14 -3.67
CA VAL A 224 33.02 8.46 -4.48
C VAL A 224 33.01 9.91 -4.97
N ALA A 225 31.85 10.51 -5.25
CA ALA A 225 31.79 11.89 -5.76
C ALA A 225 31.61 12.97 -4.67
N ALA A 226 31.48 12.61 -3.39
CA ALA A 226 31.15 13.56 -2.32
C ALA A 226 32.32 14.22 -1.55
N PRO A 227 33.61 13.84 -1.66
CA PRO A 227 34.68 14.64 -1.04
C PRO A 227 35.63 15.32 -2.04
N GLY A 228 35.25 15.48 -3.32
CA GLY A 228 36.11 16.14 -4.32
C GLY A 228 35.74 17.59 -4.64
N HIS A 229 34.45 17.88 -4.83
CA HIS A 229 34.03 19.16 -5.43
C HIS A 229 33.89 20.32 -4.44
N ARG A 230 33.88 20.09 -3.13
CA ARG A 230 33.83 21.18 -2.13
C ARG A 230 35.20 21.75 -1.78
N LEU A 231 36.30 21.04 -2.06
CA LEU A 231 37.65 21.53 -1.79
C LEU A 231 38.20 22.38 -2.96
N ALA A 232 37.86 22.06 -4.21
CA ALA A 232 38.30 22.84 -5.38
C ALA A 232 37.67 24.24 -5.49
N ALA A 233 36.49 24.45 -4.88
CA ALA A 233 35.83 25.76 -4.86
C ALA A 233 36.43 26.73 -3.82
N ILE A 234 37.21 26.23 -2.86
CA ILE A 234 37.84 27.05 -1.81
C ILE A 234 39.26 27.47 -2.22
N THR A 235 39.98 26.67 -3.01
CA THR A 235 41.33 27.03 -3.48
C THR A 235 41.35 28.08 -4.59
N HIS A 236 40.29 28.24 -5.37
CA HIS A 236 40.27 29.20 -6.48
C HIS A 236 39.89 30.65 -6.08
N ARG A 237 39.61 30.91 -4.79
CA ARG A 237 39.24 32.24 -4.28
C ARG A 237 40.35 32.94 -3.47
N GLY A 238 41.55 32.37 -3.43
CA GLY A 238 42.69 32.88 -2.64
C GLY A 238 43.83 33.56 -3.42
N HIS A 239 43.79 33.60 -4.76
CA HIS A 239 44.85 34.17 -5.59
C HIS A 239 44.34 35.28 -6.51
N PHE A 240 43.85 36.38 -5.94
CA PHE A 240 43.75 37.68 -6.61
C PHE A 240 43.80 38.79 -5.56
N HIS A 241 44.98 39.00 -4.98
CA HIS A 241 45.39 40.28 -4.39
C HIS A 241 46.91 40.30 -4.31
N GLN A 242 47.54 40.82 -5.36
CA GLN A 242 48.73 41.67 -5.34
C GLN A 242 48.93 42.23 -6.75
#